data_AF-A0A0V1I3A8-F1
#
_entry.id   AF-A0A0V1I3A8-F1
#
_cell.length_a   1.000
_cell.length_b   1.000
_cell.length_c   1.000
_cell.angle_alpha   90.00
_cell.angle_beta   90.00
_cell.angle_gamma   90.00
#
_symmetry.space_group_name_H-M   'P 1'
#
loop_
_entity.id
_entity.type
_entity.pdbx_description
1 polymer ?
#
loop_
_entity_poly.entity_id
_entity_poly.type
_entity_poly.pdbx_seq_one_letter_code
_entity_poly.pdbx_strand_id
1 'polypeptide(L)'
;MESDYSTFMDSAMAMGWSRISNMPLNELNAWIEDPSQMDAFIQELPQVKTLLSEKEMLIAQNRNAAEFNLNLGNPSLADAKESVLKAYEEAKKWKLQFEEKLASLNSAAEQRSLETTHALLQAAAAEAEDESDRVAQELLNGNISANDFVEAYRPKRVLAHMRKIKCEKLAELLATSDMAQHQCVYHQDPMVMALQFIIALDSPALANLPTAATWIVGSLISLVLNFCQSEGMKLISQISSKCHQLRQNDEIAAFCHQLRTLAS
;
A
#
# COMPACT_ATOMS: atom_id res chain seq x y z
N MET A 1 25.73 21.14 -35.15
CA MET A 1 26.69 22.01 -34.44
C MET A 1 27.82 22.48 -35.35
N GLU A 2 28.58 21.61 -36.00
CA GLU A 2 29.68 22.03 -36.91
C GLU A 2 29.22 22.87 -38.11
N SER A 3 28.04 22.54 -38.67
CA SER A 3 27.44 23.26 -39.81
C SER A 3 27.01 24.71 -39.49
N ASP A 4 26.59 24.99 -38.25
CA ASP A 4 26.13 26.33 -37.86
C ASP A 4 27.30 27.27 -37.60
N TYR A 5 28.38 26.75 -37.01
CA TYR A 5 29.58 27.54 -36.74
C TYR A 5 30.31 27.93 -38.03
N SER A 6 30.41 27.02 -39.01
CA SER A 6 30.97 27.34 -40.33
C SER A 6 30.18 28.45 -41.02
N THR A 7 28.85 28.34 -41.04
CA THR A 7 27.96 29.34 -41.66
C THR A 7 28.05 30.70 -40.97
N PHE A 8 28.17 30.71 -39.63
CA PHE A 8 28.40 31.92 -38.85
C PHE A 8 29.74 32.58 -39.22
N MET A 9 30.82 31.80 -39.28
CA MET A 9 32.15 32.30 -39.63
C MET A 9 32.18 32.85 -41.06
N ASP A 10 31.54 32.16 -42.03
CA ASP A 10 31.46 32.62 -43.41
C ASP A 10 30.72 33.97 -43.53
N SER A 11 29.62 34.13 -42.80
CA SER A 11 28.87 35.39 -42.72
C SER A 11 29.69 36.51 -42.07
N ALA A 12 30.36 36.23 -40.96
CA ALA A 12 31.20 37.20 -40.25
C ALA A 12 32.40 37.64 -41.11
N MET A 13 33.05 36.70 -41.80
CA MET A 13 34.15 36.98 -42.72
C MET A 13 33.71 37.80 -43.93
N ALA A 14 32.55 37.49 -44.53
CA ALA A 14 32.03 38.26 -45.67
C ALA A 14 31.73 39.72 -45.29
N MET A 15 31.13 39.96 -44.11
CA MET A 15 30.83 41.31 -43.63
C MET A 15 32.07 42.06 -43.13
N GLY A 16 33.01 41.37 -42.50
CA GLY A 16 34.31 41.92 -42.13
C GLY A 16 35.09 42.36 -43.37
N TRP A 17 35.21 41.49 -44.36
CA TRP A 17 35.89 41.78 -45.61
C TRP A 17 35.26 42.95 -46.37
N SER A 18 33.92 42.99 -46.47
CA SER A 18 33.20 44.09 -47.13
C SER A 18 33.48 45.45 -46.49
N ARG A 19 33.60 45.54 -45.17
CA ARG A 19 33.94 46.79 -44.48
C ARG A 19 35.42 47.16 -44.67
N ILE A 20 36.33 46.18 -44.56
CA ILE A 20 37.78 46.39 -44.76
C ILE A 20 38.08 46.85 -46.19
N SER A 21 37.42 46.26 -47.19
CA SER A 21 37.65 46.61 -48.60
C SER A 21 37.19 48.03 -48.97
N ASN A 22 36.33 48.63 -48.15
CA ASN A 22 35.82 49.99 -48.33
C ASN A 22 36.57 51.04 -47.47
N MET A 23 37.61 50.64 -46.75
CA MET A 23 38.39 51.49 -45.86
C MET A 23 39.54 52.19 -46.63
N PRO A 24 39.84 53.48 -46.35
CA PRO A 24 40.92 54.18 -47.01
C PRO A 24 42.30 53.71 -46.51
N LEU A 25 43.31 53.79 -47.38
CA LEU A 25 44.66 53.23 -47.17
C LEU A 25 45.35 53.76 -45.90
N ASN A 26 45.08 55.00 -45.51
CA ASN A 26 45.62 55.61 -44.28
C ASN A 26 45.09 54.93 -43.01
N GLU A 27 43.83 54.52 -43.00
CA GLU A 27 43.22 53.81 -41.87
C GLU A 27 43.70 52.35 -41.80
N LEU A 28 43.88 51.71 -42.96
CA LEU A 28 44.47 50.37 -43.02
C LEU A 28 45.94 50.35 -42.57
N ASN A 29 46.73 51.37 -42.91
CA ASN A 29 48.09 51.52 -42.41
C ASN A 29 48.12 51.74 -40.88
N ALA A 30 47.14 52.47 -40.33
CA ALA A 30 46.99 52.63 -38.88
C ALA A 30 46.68 51.28 -38.17
N TRP A 31 45.92 50.39 -38.80
CA TRP A 31 45.69 49.04 -38.28
C TRP A 31 46.95 48.16 -38.31
N ILE A 32 47.83 48.37 -39.28
CA ILE A 32 49.13 47.67 -39.35
C ILE A 32 50.06 48.15 -38.23
N GLU A 33 49.99 49.45 -37.89
CA GLU A 33 50.77 50.05 -36.80
C GLU A 33 50.23 49.68 -35.41
N ASP A 34 48.91 49.50 -35.27
CA ASP A 34 48.24 49.14 -34.03
C ASP A 34 47.24 47.98 -34.23
N PRO A 35 47.65 46.73 -33.94
CA PRO A 35 46.80 45.55 -34.07
C PRO A 35 45.54 45.58 -33.19
N SER A 36 45.50 46.39 -32.13
CA SER A 36 44.33 46.47 -31.25
C SER A 36 43.10 47.08 -31.95
N GLN A 37 43.31 47.85 -33.01
CA GLN A 37 42.24 48.40 -33.84
C GLN A 37 41.50 47.30 -34.62
N MET A 38 42.22 46.25 -35.01
CA MET A 38 41.61 45.08 -35.65
C MET A 38 40.77 44.28 -34.66
N ASP A 39 41.23 44.10 -33.42
CA ASP A 39 40.45 43.43 -32.37
C ASP A 39 39.17 44.21 -32.03
N ALA A 40 39.28 45.54 -31.93
CA ALA A 40 38.13 46.42 -31.72
C ALA A 40 37.14 46.32 -32.89
N PHE A 41 37.63 46.30 -34.13
CA PHE A 41 36.79 46.11 -35.31
C PHE A 41 36.07 44.76 -35.32
N ILE A 42 36.76 43.67 -34.95
CA ILE A 42 36.16 42.33 -34.86
C ILE A 42 35.06 42.31 -33.79
N GLN A 43 35.29 42.93 -32.64
CA GLN A 43 34.27 43.06 -31.58
C GLN A 43 33.07 43.93 -32.02
N GLU A 44 33.25 44.83 -32.97
CA GLU A 44 32.21 45.67 -33.56
C GLU A 44 31.40 45.00 -34.68
N LEU A 45 31.80 43.79 -35.12
CA LEU A 45 31.01 43.03 -36.07
C LEU A 45 29.69 42.57 -35.43
N PRO A 46 28.54 42.76 -36.09
CA PRO A 46 27.24 42.44 -35.50
C PRO A 46 27.11 40.94 -35.19
N GLN A 47 27.70 40.05 -35.99
CA GLN A 47 27.74 38.61 -35.70
C GLN A 47 28.45 38.32 -34.38
N VAL A 48 29.59 38.97 -34.14
CA VAL A 48 30.38 38.79 -32.92
C VAL A 48 29.63 39.36 -31.72
N LYS A 49 28.99 40.53 -31.86
CA LYS A 49 28.13 41.11 -30.81
C LYS A 49 26.95 40.22 -30.44
N THR A 50 26.25 39.68 -31.44
CA THR A 50 25.14 38.74 -31.21
C THR A 50 25.64 37.50 -30.47
N LEU A 51 26.75 36.91 -30.91
CA LEU A 51 27.32 35.72 -30.26
C LEU A 51 27.78 36.01 -28.82
N LEU A 52 28.37 37.17 -28.55
CA LEU A 52 28.75 37.58 -27.20
C LEU A 52 27.51 37.77 -26.31
N SER A 53 26.45 38.39 -26.83
CA SER A 53 25.17 38.55 -26.11
C SER A 53 24.51 37.20 -25.82
N GLU A 54 24.49 36.27 -26.78
CA GLU A 54 23.98 34.92 -26.60
C GLU A 54 24.81 34.15 -25.56
N LYS A 55 26.13 34.28 -25.59
CA LYS A 55 27.02 33.72 -24.57
C LYS A 55 26.68 34.25 -23.18
N GLU A 56 26.53 35.57 -23.02
CA GLU A 56 26.16 36.17 -21.73
C GLU A 56 24.78 35.69 -21.25
N MET A 57 23.81 35.60 -22.16
CA MET A 57 22.48 35.06 -21.86
C MET A 57 22.57 33.60 -21.38
N LEU A 58 23.32 32.74 -22.09
CA LEU A 58 23.50 31.34 -21.71
C LEU A 58 24.23 31.20 -20.37
N ILE A 59 25.23 32.04 -20.11
CA ILE A 59 25.92 32.09 -18.81
C ILE A 59 24.94 32.47 -17.70
N ALA A 60 24.11 33.50 -17.92
CA ALA A 60 23.09 33.91 -16.96
C ALA A 60 22.05 32.81 -16.72
N GLN A 61 21.58 32.14 -17.78
CA GLN A 61 20.64 31.03 -17.68
C GLN A 61 21.24 29.84 -16.93
N ASN A 62 22.48 29.46 -17.26
CA ASN A 62 23.18 28.37 -16.58
C ASN A 62 23.39 28.69 -15.10
N ARG A 63 23.79 29.93 -14.78
CA ARG A 63 23.94 30.40 -13.41
C ARG A 63 22.63 30.31 -12.64
N ASN A 64 21.52 30.81 -13.21
CA ASN A 64 20.20 30.73 -12.59
C ASN A 64 19.77 29.28 -12.36
N ALA A 65 20.02 28.39 -13.33
CA ALA A 65 19.71 26.97 -13.20
C ALA A 65 20.58 26.29 -12.12
N ALA A 66 21.86 26.64 -12.03
CA ALA A 66 22.76 26.14 -10.99
C ALA A 66 22.34 26.64 -9.60
N GLU A 67 21.99 27.93 -9.46
CA GLU A 67 21.49 28.51 -8.22
C GLU A 67 20.16 27.85 -7.80
N PHE A 68 19.23 27.62 -8.75
CA PHE A 68 17.99 26.88 -8.48
C PHE A 68 18.27 25.44 -8.04
N ASN A 69 19.18 24.73 -8.71
CA ASN A 69 19.57 23.37 -8.34
C ASN A 69 20.19 23.30 -6.94
N LEU A 70 21.02 24.28 -6.58
CA LEU A 70 21.58 24.40 -5.24
C LEU A 70 20.50 24.70 -4.20
N ASN A 71 19.50 25.52 -4.54
CA ASN A 71 18.35 25.78 -3.69
C ASN A 71 17.41 24.57 -3.55
N LEU A 72 17.30 23.71 -4.57
CA LEU A 72 16.58 22.45 -4.47
C LEU A 72 17.34 21.43 -3.61
N GLY A 73 18.67 21.47 -3.63
CA GLY A 73 19.53 20.70 -2.73
C GLY A 73 19.56 21.22 -1.29
N ASN A 74 18.63 22.10 -0.89
CA ASN A 74 18.58 22.66 0.46
C ASN A 74 18.40 21.57 1.54
N PRO A 75 18.71 21.88 2.81
CA PRO A 75 18.48 20.98 3.93
C PRO A 75 17.04 20.42 3.98
N SER A 76 16.03 21.19 3.57
CA SER A 76 14.63 20.71 3.57
C SER A 76 14.40 19.51 2.63
N LEU A 77 15.02 19.45 1.44
CA LEU A 77 14.94 18.26 0.58
C LEU A 77 15.67 17.06 1.18
N ALA A 78 16.82 17.29 1.81
CA ALA A 78 17.57 16.23 2.50
C ALA A 78 16.77 15.68 3.69
N ASP A 79 16.20 16.56 4.50
CA ASP A 79 15.35 16.23 5.65
C ASP A 79 14.07 15.50 5.21
N ALA A 80 13.45 15.94 4.11
CA ALA A 80 12.29 15.27 3.52
C ALA A 80 12.64 13.85 3.02
N LYS A 81 13.79 13.69 2.36
CA LYS A 81 14.28 12.36 1.93
C LYS A 81 14.55 11.45 3.12
N GLU A 82 15.18 11.96 4.17
CA GLU A 82 15.44 11.21 5.39
C GLU A 82 14.14 10.82 6.11
N SER A 83 13.17 11.74 6.17
CA SER A 83 11.84 11.48 6.74
C SER A 83 11.09 10.38 5.97
N VAL A 84 11.12 10.42 4.63
CA VAL A 84 10.53 9.38 3.78
C VAL A 84 11.21 8.02 4.00
N LEU A 85 12.54 7.99 4.08
CA LEU A 85 13.28 6.76 4.34
C LEU A 85 12.92 6.17 5.71
N LYS A 86 12.86 6.99 6.76
CA LYS A 86 12.43 6.55 8.10
C LYS A 86 11.02 5.98 8.09
N ALA A 87 10.08 6.70 7.46
CA ALA A 87 8.69 6.23 7.35
C ALA A 87 8.58 4.90 6.57
N TYR A 88 9.39 4.74 5.51
CA TYR A 88 9.45 3.50 4.74
C TYR A 88 10.00 2.33 5.57
N GLU A 89 11.07 2.54 6.33
CA GLU A 89 11.64 1.52 7.21
C GLU A 89 10.67 1.10 8.31
N GLU A 90 9.97 2.07 8.92
CA GLU A 90 8.91 1.80 9.90
C GLU A 90 7.77 0.99 9.27
N ALA A 91 7.29 1.39 8.09
CA ALA A 91 6.24 0.66 7.37
C ALA A 91 6.68 -0.77 7.03
N LYS A 92 7.94 -0.97 6.62
CA LYS A 92 8.50 -2.30 6.36
C LYS A 92 8.54 -3.16 7.63
N LYS A 93 8.92 -2.57 8.76
CA LYS A 93 8.90 -3.26 10.07
C LYS A 93 7.48 -3.68 10.44
N TRP A 94 6.50 -2.79 10.29
CA TRP A 94 5.10 -3.11 10.58
C TRP A 94 4.54 -4.19 9.66
N LYS A 95 4.91 -4.15 8.37
CA LYS A 95 4.55 -5.21 7.42
C LYS A 95 5.06 -6.58 7.85
N LEU A 96 6.33 -6.68 8.24
CA LEU A 96 6.91 -7.94 8.72
C LEU A 96 6.19 -8.46 9.98
N GLN A 97 5.92 -7.57 10.94
CA GLN A 97 5.17 -7.95 12.14
C GLN A 97 3.75 -8.40 11.80
N PHE A 98 3.10 -7.73 10.86
CA PHE A 98 1.77 -8.12 10.39
C PHE A 98 1.79 -9.50 9.73
N GLU A 99 2.76 -9.76 8.84
CA GLU A 99 2.93 -11.06 8.18
C GLU A 99 3.21 -12.18 9.20
N GLU A 100 4.02 -11.93 10.22
CA GLU A 100 4.26 -12.87 11.32
C GLU A 100 2.98 -13.17 12.11
N LYS A 101 2.21 -12.13 12.49
CA LYS A 101 0.94 -12.31 13.19
C LYS A 101 -0.10 -13.02 12.34
N LEU A 102 -0.15 -12.71 11.04
CA LEU A 102 -1.04 -13.39 10.09
C LEU A 102 -0.68 -14.87 9.96
N ALA A 103 0.61 -15.21 9.85
CA ALA A 103 1.05 -16.60 9.83
C ALA A 103 0.69 -17.34 11.12
N SER A 104 0.86 -16.71 12.29
CA SER A 104 0.44 -17.28 13.56
C SER A 104 -1.08 -17.49 13.65
N LEU A 105 -1.88 -16.54 13.12
CA LEU A 105 -3.33 -16.64 13.09
C LEU A 105 -3.76 -17.78 12.17
N ASN A 106 -3.22 -17.84 10.96
CA ASN A 106 -3.52 -18.91 10.01
C ASN A 106 -3.16 -20.29 10.58
N SER A 107 -2.00 -20.44 11.23
CA SER A 107 -1.66 -21.72 11.89
C SER A 107 -2.64 -22.08 13.01
N ALA A 108 -3.06 -21.11 13.83
CA ALA A 108 -4.06 -21.34 14.86
C ALA A 108 -5.45 -21.63 14.28
N ALA A 109 -5.80 -21.04 13.13
CA ALA A 109 -7.04 -21.27 12.40
C ALA A 109 -7.04 -22.66 11.75
N GLU A 110 -5.92 -23.11 11.19
CA GLU A 110 -5.75 -24.48 10.69
C GLU A 110 -5.90 -25.52 11.81
N GLN A 111 -5.29 -25.27 12.98
CA GLN A 111 -5.45 -26.13 14.17
C GLN A 111 -6.89 -26.14 14.72
N ARG A 112 -7.67 -25.09 14.45
CA ARG A 112 -9.06 -24.92 14.87
C ARG A 112 -10.04 -24.97 13.71
N SER A 113 -9.65 -25.59 12.60
CA SER A 113 -10.52 -25.66 11.44
C SER A 113 -11.83 -26.34 11.83
N LEU A 114 -12.94 -25.82 11.29
CA LEU A 114 -14.27 -26.30 11.64
C LEU A 114 -14.41 -27.80 11.29
N GLU A 115 -13.67 -28.25 10.27
CA GLU A 115 -13.52 -29.62 9.82
C GLU A 115 -12.81 -30.49 10.86
N THR A 116 -11.71 -30.01 11.45
CA THR A 116 -11.02 -30.71 12.54
C THR A 116 -11.93 -30.82 13.77
N THR A 117 -12.65 -29.74 14.09
CA THR A 117 -13.63 -29.72 15.19
C THR A 117 -14.77 -30.72 14.94
N HIS A 118 -15.25 -30.81 13.70
CA HIS A 118 -16.28 -31.76 13.29
C HIS A 118 -15.80 -33.21 13.40
N ALA A 119 -14.58 -33.51 12.96
CA ALA A 119 -13.99 -34.85 13.08
C ALA A 119 -13.83 -35.27 14.55
N LEU A 120 -13.34 -34.36 15.42
CA LEU A 120 -13.22 -34.62 16.87
C LEU A 120 -14.60 -34.83 17.51
N LEU A 121 -15.60 -34.06 17.12
CA LEU A 121 -16.96 -34.20 17.64
C LEU A 121 -17.60 -35.51 17.19
N GLN A 122 -17.35 -35.96 15.96
CA GLN A 122 -17.78 -37.29 15.47
C GLN A 122 -17.18 -38.41 16.30
N ALA A 123 -15.87 -38.36 16.59
CA ALA A 123 -15.21 -39.34 17.44
C ALA A 123 -15.82 -39.37 18.86
N ALA A 124 -16.05 -38.19 19.46
CA ALA A 124 -16.68 -38.09 20.77
C ALA A 124 -18.18 -38.49 20.79
N ALA A 125 -18.87 -38.40 19.65
CA ALA A 125 -20.24 -38.90 19.49
C ALA A 125 -20.26 -40.42 19.44
N ALA A 126 -19.36 -41.04 18.67
CA ALA A 126 -19.19 -42.49 18.59
C ALA A 126 -18.83 -43.10 19.96
N GLU A 127 -17.87 -42.49 20.67
CA GLU A 127 -17.50 -42.93 22.03
C GLU A 127 -18.68 -42.87 23.02
N ALA A 128 -19.52 -41.83 22.91
CA ALA A 128 -20.72 -41.72 23.73
C ALA A 128 -21.81 -42.75 23.36
N GLU A 129 -21.93 -43.09 22.07
CA GLU A 129 -22.81 -44.19 21.62
C GLU A 129 -22.30 -45.52 22.20
N ASP A 130 -21.01 -45.84 22.05
CA ASP A 130 -20.38 -47.06 22.58
C ASP A 130 -20.55 -47.20 24.09
N GLU A 131 -20.34 -46.13 24.86
CA GLU A 131 -20.48 -46.16 26.32
C GLU A 131 -21.93 -46.35 26.77
N SER A 132 -22.90 -45.86 25.98
CA SER A 132 -24.32 -46.15 26.23
C SER A 132 -24.69 -47.58 25.85
N ASP A 133 -24.11 -48.13 24.78
CA ASP A 133 -24.31 -49.52 24.37
C ASP A 133 -23.67 -50.50 25.36
N ARG A 134 -22.53 -50.14 25.96
CA ARG A 134 -21.90 -50.94 27.02
C ARG A 134 -22.82 -51.13 28.23
N VAL A 135 -23.51 -50.06 28.66
CA VAL A 135 -24.51 -50.13 29.74
C VAL A 135 -25.73 -50.98 29.32
N ALA A 136 -26.14 -50.93 28.06
CA ALA A 136 -27.19 -51.82 27.55
C ALA A 136 -26.76 -53.29 27.54
N GLN A 137 -25.51 -53.58 27.17
CA GLN A 137 -24.95 -54.94 27.22
C GLN A 137 -24.86 -55.46 28.65
N GLU A 138 -24.50 -54.62 29.62
CA GLU A 138 -24.51 -55.00 31.05
C GLU A 138 -25.90 -55.45 31.52
N LEU A 139 -26.98 -54.82 31.04
CA LEU A 139 -28.35 -55.26 31.34
C LEU A 139 -28.68 -56.61 30.70
N LEU A 140 -28.32 -56.79 29.42
CA LEU A 140 -28.58 -58.04 28.69
C LEU A 140 -27.84 -59.23 29.32
N ASN A 141 -26.65 -58.98 29.86
CA ASN A 141 -25.85 -59.98 30.57
C ASN A 141 -26.31 -60.21 32.02
N GLY A 142 -27.28 -59.43 32.53
CA GLY A 142 -27.77 -59.52 33.90
C GLY A 142 -26.84 -58.93 34.96
N ASN A 143 -25.85 -58.12 34.56
CA ASN A 143 -24.84 -57.54 35.46
C ASN A 143 -25.33 -56.26 36.18
N ILE A 144 -26.43 -55.67 35.73
CA ILE A 144 -27.04 -54.47 36.31
C ILE A 144 -28.55 -54.68 36.48
N SER A 145 -29.14 -54.12 37.54
CA SER A 145 -30.58 -54.20 37.76
C SER A 145 -31.33 -53.28 36.78
N ALA A 146 -32.60 -53.58 36.50
CA ALA A 146 -33.42 -52.76 35.61
C ALA A 146 -33.56 -51.31 36.10
N ASN A 147 -33.57 -51.08 37.42
CA ASN A 147 -33.72 -49.75 38.00
C ASN A 147 -32.42 -48.94 37.86
N ASP A 148 -31.26 -49.57 38.14
CA ASP A 148 -29.95 -48.94 38.00
C ASP A 148 -29.58 -48.70 36.52
N PHE A 149 -30.05 -49.57 35.62
CA PHE A 149 -29.90 -49.39 34.18
C PHE A 149 -30.54 -48.08 33.71
N VAL A 150 -31.77 -47.78 34.12
CA VAL A 150 -32.47 -46.56 33.67
C VAL A 150 -31.72 -45.31 34.10
N GLU A 151 -31.21 -45.29 35.33
CA GLU A 151 -30.41 -44.18 35.89
C GLU A 151 -29.06 -44.01 35.15
N ALA A 152 -28.39 -45.11 34.78
CA ALA A 152 -27.09 -45.06 34.12
C ALA A 152 -27.16 -44.84 32.59
N TYR A 153 -28.14 -45.44 31.92
CA TYR A 153 -28.26 -45.44 30.45
C TYR A 153 -28.86 -44.16 29.90
N ARG A 154 -29.93 -43.64 30.53
CA ARG A 154 -30.63 -42.43 30.08
C ARG A 154 -29.68 -41.24 29.87
N PRO A 155 -28.84 -40.82 30.83
CA PRO A 155 -27.97 -39.66 30.64
C PRO A 155 -26.92 -39.89 29.55
N LYS A 156 -26.37 -41.11 29.44
CA LYS A 156 -25.38 -41.47 28.40
C LYS A 156 -26.00 -41.44 27.01
N ARG A 157 -27.19 -42.00 26.82
CA ARG A 157 -27.88 -42.00 25.52
C ARG A 157 -28.36 -40.61 25.12
N VAL A 158 -28.79 -39.78 26.07
CA VAL A 158 -29.09 -38.35 25.82
C VAL A 158 -27.84 -37.60 25.36
N LEU A 159 -26.69 -37.83 26.00
CA LEU A 159 -25.41 -37.23 25.59
C LEU A 159 -25.01 -37.65 24.17
N ALA A 160 -25.12 -38.93 23.85
CA ALA A 160 -24.83 -39.47 22.52
C ALA A 160 -25.70 -38.81 21.44
N HIS A 161 -27.03 -38.77 21.63
CA HIS A 161 -27.95 -38.11 20.70
C HIS A 161 -27.68 -36.60 20.56
N MET A 162 -27.39 -35.91 21.67
CA MET A 162 -27.04 -34.49 21.62
C MET A 162 -25.77 -34.26 20.79
N ARG A 163 -24.73 -35.08 20.97
CA ARG A 163 -23.48 -34.97 20.20
C ARG A 163 -23.72 -35.28 18.72
N LYS A 164 -24.52 -36.29 18.40
CA LYS A 164 -24.91 -36.64 17.03
C LYS A 164 -25.63 -35.50 16.30
N ILE A 165 -26.62 -34.90 16.95
CA ILE A 165 -27.34 -33.73 16.40
C ILE A 165 -26.37 -32.56 16.19
N LYS A 166 -25.43 -32.33 17.12
CA LYS A 166 -24.41 -31.29 16.96
C LYS A 166 -23.45 -31.57 15.79
N CYS A 167 -23.08 -32.84 15.53
CA CYS A 167 -22.34 -33.21 14.34
C CYS A 167 -23.13 -32.89 13.07
N GLU A 168 -24.39 -33.32 12.99
CA GLU A 168 -25.26 -33.07 11.83
C GLU A 168 -25.42 -31.58 11.55
N LYS A 169 -25.63 -30.76 12.60
CA LYS A 169 -25.72 -29.30 12.44
C LYS A 169 -24.41 -28.65 12.04
N LEU A 170 -23.28 -29.12 12.55
CA LEU A 170 -21.98 -28.61 12.14
C LEU A 170 -21.64 -29.01 10.70
N ALA A 171 -22.04 -30.20 10.25
CA ALA A 171 -21.91 -30.65 8.86
C ALA A 171 -22.79 -29.82 7.90
N GLU A 172 -24.02 -29.49 8.28
CA GLU A 172 -24.88 -28.58 7.52
C GLU A 172 -24.21 -27.20 7.36
N LEU A 173 -23.62 -26.66 8.43
CA LEU A 173 -22.91 -25.38 8.39
C LEU A 173 -21.69 -25.43 7.47
N LEU A 174 -20.88 -26.49 7.55
CA LEU A 174 -19.73 -26.72 6.66
C LEU A 174 -20.13 -26.76 5.19
N ALA A 175 -21.19 -27.50 4.86
CA ALA A 175 -21.70 -27.57 3.50
C ALA A 175 -22.18 -26.20 2.98
N THR A 176 -22.80 -25.38 3.84
CA THR A 176 -23.20 -24.01 3.45
C THR A 176 -22.02 -23.05 3.33
N SER A 177 -20.97 -23.20 4.15
CA SER A 177 -19.77 -22.37 4.04
C SER A 177 -18.96 -22.68 2.78
N ASP A 178 -18.86 -23.95 2.37
CA ASP A 178 -18.19 -24.33 1.11
C ASP A 178 -18.90 -23.75 -0.12
N MET A 179 -20.24 -23.69 -0.09
CA MET A 179 -21.03 -23.02 -1.14
C MET A 179 -20.81 -21.51 -1.19
N ALA A 180 -20.52 -20.86 -0.05
CA ALA A 180 -20.17 -19.44 0.02
C ALA A 180 -18.71 -19.17 -0.41
N GLN A 181 -17.81 -20.15 -0.24
CA GLN A 181 -16.40 -20.02 -0.65
C GLN A 181 -16.21 -20.01 -2.17
N HIS A 182 -17.09 -20.65 -2.95
CA HIS A 182 -17.05 -20.56 -4.42
C HIS A 182 -17.49 -19.21 -5.01
N GLN A 183 -18.04 -18.32 -4.19
CA GLN A 183 -18.35 -16.94 -4.60
C GLN A 183 -17.30 -15.92 -4.12
N CYS A 184 -16.29 -16.37 -3.36
CA CYS A 184 -15.30 -15.53 -2.69
C CYS A 184 -13.86 -15.89 -3.11
N VAL A 185 -13.50 -15.60 -4.37
CA VAL A 185 -12.09 -15.65 -4.84
C VAL A 185 -11.46 -14.24 -4.88
N TYR A 186 -12.20 -13.19 -4.50
CA TYR A 186 -11.74 -11.78 -4.57
C TYR A 186 -11.28 -11.17 -3.24
N HIS A 187 -10.92 -11.98 -2.22
CA HIS A 187 -10.88 -11.45 -0.85
C HIS A 187 -9.68 -11.81 0.04
N GLN A 188 -8.53 -12.15 -0.55
CA GLN A 188 -7.32 -12.41 0.24
C GLN A 188 -6.67 -11.13 0.85
N ASP A 189 -7.30 -9.97 0.72
CA ASP A 189 -6.77 -8.70 1.23
C ASP A 189 -7.62 -8.21 2.43
N PRO A 190 -7.05 -8.14 3.65
CA PRO A 190 -7.74 -7.71 4.88
C PRO A 190 -8.46 -6.36 4.75
N MET A 191 -7.97 -5.49 3.86
CA MET A 191 -8.58 -4.19 3.57
C MET A 191 -9.91 -4.34 2.83
N VAL A 192 -10.04 -5.34 1.95
CA VAL A 192 -11.25 -5.57 1.17
C VAL A 192 -12.32 -6.24 2.07
N MET A 193 -11.91 -7.12 2.99
CA MET A 193 -12.75 -7.68 4.08
C MET A 193 -13.34 -6.58 4.96
N ALA A 194 -12.51 -5.66 5.43
CA ALA A 194 -12.98 -4.53 6.22
C ALA A 194 -13.95 -3.64 5.41
N LEU A 195 -13.65 -3.38 4.14
CA LEU A 195 -14.50 -2.55 3.29
C LEU A 195 -15.86 -3.22 2.98
N GLN A 196 -15.88 -4.51 2.66
CA GLN A 196 -17.13 -5.24 2.41
C GLN A 196 -17.97 -5.40 3.67
N PHE A 197 -17.34 -5.55 4.84
CA PHE A 197 -18.07 -5.57 6.12
C PHE A 197 -18.67 -4.20 6.46
N ILE A 198 -17.94 -3.10 6.21
CA ILE A 198 -18.45 -1.73 6.39
C ILE A 198 -19.60 -1.43 5.42
N ILE A 199 -19.46 -1.83 4.15
CA ILE A 199 -20.52 -1.68 3.13
C ILE A 199 -21.76 -2.52 3.47
N ALA A 200 -21.59 -3.71 4.06
CA ALA A 200 -22.70 -4.54 4.51
C ALA A 200 -23.42 -3.98 5.74
N LEU A 201 -22.72 -3.25 6.62
CA LEU A 201 -23.30 -2.58 7.79
C LEU A 201 -24.13 -1.34 7.43
N ASP A 202 -23.83 -0.68 6.31
CA ASP A 202 -24.61 0.46 5.77
C ASP A 202 -25.79 0.01 4.87
N SER A 203 -26.05 -1.29 4.76
CA SER A 203 -27.17 -1.79 3.96
C SER A 203 -28.53 -1.46 4.61
N PRO A 204 -29.47 -0.80 3.91
CA PRO A 204 -30.78 -0.42 4.44
C PRO A 204 -31.66 -1.62 4.81
N ALA A 205 -31.27 -2.84 4.47
CA ALA A 205 -31.93 -4.08 4.87
C ALA A 205 -31.84 -4.37 6.39
N LEU A 206 -30.83 -3.83 7.09
CA LEU A 206 -30.66 -4.00 8.54
C LEU A 206 -31.64 -3.18 9.40
N ALA A 207 -32.31 -2.18 8.81
CA ALA A 207 -33.25 -1.31 9.52
C ALA A 207 -34.59 -1.99 9.88
N ASN A 208 -34.89 -3.14 9.27
CA ASN A 208 -36.17 -3.84 9.43
C ASN A 208 -36.07 -5.14 10.26
N LEU A 209 -34.95 -5.41 10.95
CA LEU A 209 -34.81 -6.60 11.77
C LEU A 209 -35.51 -6.44 13.15
N PRO A 210 -36.20 -7.49 13.65
CA PRO A 210 -36.86 -7.46 14.94
C PRO A 210 -35.85 -7.22 16.07
N THR A 211 -36.28 -6.55 17.14
CA THR A 211 -35.46 -6.01 18.24
C THR A 211 -34.55 -7.04 18.95
N ALA A 212 -34.82 -8.34 18.81
CA ALA A 212 -33.94 -9.40 19.32
C ALA A 212 -32.67 -9.59 18.47
N ALA A 213 -32.74 -9.31 17.17
CA ALA A 213 -31.61 -9.45 16.27
C ALA A 213 -30.64 -8.26 16.36
N THR A 214 -31.10 -7.07 16.74
CA THR A 214 -30.20 -5.93 17.04
C THR A 214 -29.35 -6.15 18.28
N TRP A 215 -29.82 -6.94 19.26
CA TRP A 215 -29.02 -7.35 20.44
C TRP A 215 -27.95 -8.39 20.10
N ILE A 216 -28.24 -9.31 19.18
CA ILE A 216 -27.27 -10.30 18.68
C ILE A 216 -26.21 -9.62 17.80
N VAL A 217 -26.63 -8.72 16.91
CA VAL A 217 -25.74 -7.89 16.10
C VAL A 217 -24.89 -6.98 16.99
N GLY A 218 -25.47 -6.36 18.02
CA GLY A 218 -24.72 -5.56 19.00
C GLY A 218 -23.71 -6.37 19.82
N SER A 219 -24.06 -7.61 20.22
CA SER A 219 -23.13 -8.51 20.92
C SER A 219 -22.04 -9.06 20.02
N LEU A 220 -22.34 -9.37 18.75
CA LEU A 220 -21.35 -9.76 17.73
C LEU A 220 -20.43 -8.60 17.37
N ILE A 221 -20.96 -7.38 17.23
CA ILE A 221 -20.17 -6.16 17.05
C ILE A 221 -19.28 -5.93 18.27
N SER A 222 -19.78 -6.11 19.49
CA SER A 222 -19.00 -5.95 20.72
C SER A 222 -17.97 -7.08 20.91
N LEU A 223 -18.26 -8.30 20.44
CA LEU A 223 -17.33 -9.44 20.45
C LEU A 223 -16.24 -9.27 19.39
N VAL A 224 -16.59 -8.79 18.19
CA VAL A 224 -15.65 -8.44 17.11
C VAL A 224 -14.82 -7.21 17.48
N LEU A 225 -15.40 -6.20 18.14
CA LEU A 225 -14.67 -5.04 18.68
C LEU A 225 -13.77 -5.42 19.86
N ASN A 226 -14.18 -6.33 20.75
CA ASN A 226 -13.32 -6.85 21.82
C ASN A 226 -12.22 -7.79 21.30
N PHE A 227 -12.49 -8.58 20.26
CA PHE A 227 -11.50 -9.43 19.60
C PHE A 227 -10.50 -8.59 18.78
N CYS A 228 -10.98 -7.52 18.14
CA CYS A 228 -10.18 -6.48 17.48
C CYS A 228 -9.52 -5.48 18.46
N GLN A 229 -9.82 -5.52 19.76
CA GLN A 229 -9.10 -4.73 20.78
C GLN A 229 -7.72 -5.31 21.12
N SER A 230 -7.37 -6.48 20.61
CA SER A 230 -5.97 -6.88 20.53
C SER A 230 -5.23 -5.92 19.59
N GLU A 231 -3.94 -5.70 19.84
CA GLU A 231 -3.06 -4.59 19.36
C GLU A 231 -3.19 -4.15 17.88
N GLY A 232 -3.82 -4.94 17.01
CA GLY A 232 -4.09 -4.64 15.61
C GLY A 232 -4.91 -3.37 15.34
N MET A 233 -5.97 -3.06 16.09
CA MET A 233 -6.74 -1.82 15.86
C MET A 233 -5.97 -0.56 16.26
N LYS A 234 -5.12 -0.63 17.30
CA LYS A 234 -4.22 0.49 17.65
C LYS A 234 -3.23 0.74 16.52
N LEU A 235 -2.74 -0.34 15.90
CA LEU A 235 -1.82 -0.24 14.77
C LEU A 235 -2.50 0.32 13.52
N ILE A 236 -3.69 -0.17 13.17
CA ILE A 236 -4.48 0.32 12.02
C ILE A 236 -4.92 1.77 12.25
N SER A 237 -5.31 2.15 13.46
CA SER A 237 -5.61 3.52 13.85
C SER A 237 -4.37 4.43 13.76
N GLN A 238 -3.21 3.97 14.22
CA GLN A 238 -1.94 4.69 14.11
C GLN A 238 -1.51 4.84 12.65
N ILE A 239 -1.62 3.79 11.83
CA ILE A 239 -1.29 3.83 10.40
C ILE A 239 -2.25 4.77 9.67
N SER A 240 -3.56 4.68 9.91
CA SER A 240 -4.56 5.55 9.30
C SER A 240 -4.36 7.02 9.69
N SER A 241 -4.08 7.29 10.96
CA SER A 241 -3.75 8.63 11.46
C SER A 241 -2.46 9.18 10.85
N LYS A 242 -1.41 8.35 10.75
CA LYS A 242 -0.13 8.72 10.13
C LYS A 242 -0.26 8.94 8.62
N CYS A 243 -1.05 8.13 7.92
CA CYS A 243 -1.40 8.32 6.51
C CYS A 243 -2.22 9.59 6.29
N HIS A 244 -3.13 9.94 7.19
CA HIS A 244 -3.89 11.19 7.10
C HIS A 244 -2.99 12.42 7.33
N GLN A 245 -2.06 12.36 8.30
CA GLN A 245 -1.05 13.40 8.52
C GLN A 245 -0.10 13.56 7.32
N LEU A 246 0.37 12.46 6.72
CA LEU A 246 1.20 12.51 5.51
C LEU A 246 0.45 13.06 4.29
N ARG A 247 -0.87 12.85 4.23
CA ARG A 247 -1.74 13.38 3.17
C ARG A 247 -2.09 14.87 3.36
N GLN A 248 -2.08 15.38 4.60
CA GLN A 248 -2.26 16.80 4.91
C GLN A 248 -0.95 17.60 4.85
N ASN A 249 0.19 16.95 4.68
CA ASN A 249 1.46 17.63 4.51
C ASN A 249 1.54 18.22 3.10
N ASP A 250 1.24 19.52 2.98
CA ASP A 250 1.22 20.28 1.72
C ASP A 250 2.54 20.15 0.93
N GLU A 251 3.66 19.93 1.61
CA GLU A 251 4.97 19.68 1.00
C GLU A 251 5.03 18.36 0.20
N ILE A 252 4.38 17.29 0.68
CA ILE A 252 4.34 15.98 0.01
C ILE A 252 3.39 16.04 -1.19
N ALA A 253 2.28 16.79 -1.06
CA ALA A 253 1.35 17.03 -2.15
C ALA A 253 2.00 17.89 -3.27
N ALA A 254 2.77 18.92 -2.91
CA ALA A 254 3.54 19.75 -3.84
C ALA A 254 4.65 18.97 -4.54
N PHE A 255 5.37 18.10 -3.82
CA PHE A 255 6.40 17.23 -4.40
C PHE A 255 5.81 16.21 -5.38
N CYS A 256 4.68 15.59 -5.05
CA CYS A 256 3.96 14.69 -5.96
C CYS A 256 3.44 15.41 -7.21
N HIS A 257 3.01 16.67 -7.08
CA HIS A 257 2.59 17.50 -8.22
C HIS A 257 3.78 17.88 -9.12
N GLN A 258 4.92 18.29 -8.54
CA GLN A 258 6.15 18.60 -9.28
C GLN A 258 6.68 17.39 -10.07
N LEU A 259 6.66 16.20 -9.48
CA LEU A 259 7.05 14.96 -10.18
C LEU A 259 6.10 14.62 -11.34
N ARG A 260 4.81 14.93 -11.22
CA ARG A 260 3.83 14.69 -12.28
C ARG A 260 3.98 15.68 -13.44
N THR A 261 4.38 16.92 -13.18
CA THR A 261 4.69 17.93 -14.21
C THR A 261 6.05 17.74 -14.89
N LEU A 262 7.00 17.05 -14.25
CA LEU A 262 8.29 16.70 -14.86
C LEU A 262 8.23 15.44 -15.73
N ALA A 263 7.16 14.65 -15.59
CA ALA A 263 6.93 13.42 -16.35
C ALA A 263 6.06 13.62 -17.62
N SER A 264 5.68 14.86 -17.92
CA SER A 264 4.89 15.30 -19.09
C SER A 264 5.69 16.27 -19.93
#